data_AF-A0A6C0SHV3-F1
#
_entry.id   AF-A0A6C0SHV3-F1
#
_cell.length_a   1.000
_cell.length_b   1.000
_cell.length_c   1.000
_cell.angle_alpha   90.00
_cell.angle_beta   90.00
_cell.angle_gamma   90.00
#
_symmetry.space_group_name_H-M   'P 1'
#
loop_
_entity.id
_entity.type
_entity.pdbx_description
1 polymer ?
#
loop_
_entity_poly.entity_id
_entity_poly.type
_entity_poly.pdbx_seq_one_letter_code
_entity_poly.pdbx_strand_id
1 'polypeptide(L)'
;PSQTLTNKEYNMLRTTAIKVIRHFGVIGECNIQYALNPLSEEYYIIEVNARLSRSSALASKATGYPLAYVAAKLALGIKLPDIKNSVTGVTTACFEPSLDYCVVKIPRWDLSKFTRVSKNIGSSMKSV
;
A
#
# COMPACT_ATOMS: atom_id res chain seq x y z
N PRO A 1 3.86 10.19 -1.27
CA PRO A 1 3.52 9.76 0.12
C PRO A 1 2.24 10.47 0.60
N SER A 2 1.72 10.18 1.80
CA SER A 2 0.62 10.95 2.41
C SER A 2 1.01 12.43 2.58
N GLN A 3 0.09 13.36 2.30
CA GLN A 3 0.39 14.80 2.25
C GLN A 3 -0.10 15.59 3.48
N THR A 4 -1.18 15.14 4.13
CA THR A 4 -1.90 15.91 5.15
C THR A 4 -1.87 15.27 6.55
N LEU A 5 -1.05 14.24 6.73
CA LEU A 5 -0.87 13.61 8.03
C LEU A 5 0.27 14.29 8.78
N THR A 6 0.04 14.61 10.05
CA THR A 6 1.11 14.94 10.98
C THR A 6 2.01 13.72 11.21
N ASN A 7 3.24 13.95 11.67
CA ASN A 7 4.14 12.88 12.03
C ASN A 7 3.54 11.93 13.10
N LYS A 8 2.72 12.45 14.02
CA LYS A 8 2.06 11.65 15.05
C LYS A 8 1.03 10.71 14.44
N GLU A 9 0.13 11.22 13.59
CA GLU A 9 -0.89 10.39 12.92
C GLU A 9 -0.25 9.33 12.02
N TYR A 10 0.77 9.71 11.24
CA TYR A 10 1.49 8.77 10.38
C TYR A 10 2.08 7.60 11.18
N ASN A 11 2.79 7.90 12.27
CA ASN A 11 3.42 6.86 13.11
C ASN A 11 2.41 6.04 13.90
N MET A 12 1.28 6.63 14.30
CA MET A 12 0.16 5.90 14.90
C MET A 12 -0.37 4.84 13.93
N LEU A 13 -0.73 5.24 12.71
CA LEU A 13 -1.25 4.32 11.69
C LEU A 13 -0.21 3.28 11.27
N ARG A 14 1.05 3.68 11.08
CA ARG A 14 2.18 2.77 10.76
C ARG A 14 2.37 1.71 11.85
N THR A 15 2.37 2.10 13.11
CA THR A 15 2.55 1.17 14.24
C THR A 15 1.38 0.21 14.34
N THR A 16 0.15 0.69 14.13
CA THR A 16 -1.04 -0.16 14.09
C THR A 16 -0.97 -1.16 12.95
N ALA A 17 -0.55 -0.77 11.74
CA ALA A 17 -0.38 -1.68 10.61
C ALA A 17 0.55 -2.85 10.99
N ILE A 18 1.73 -2.54 11.52
CA ILE A 18 2.70 -3.57 11.93
C ILE A 18 2.12 -4.50 13.00
N LYS A 19 1.41 -3.97 13.99
CA LYS A 19 0.79 -4.78 15.06
C LYS A 19 -0.27 -5.74 14.51
N VAL A 20 -1.16 -5.25 13.64
CA VAL A 20 -2.24 -6.05 13.04
C VAL A 20 -1.69 -7.18 12.17
N ILE A 21 -0.72 -6.88 11.30
CA ILE A 21 -0.14 -7.87 10.39
C ILE A 21 0.66 -8.94 11.15
N ARG A 22 1.36 -8.55 12.22
CA ARG A 22 2.01 -9.51 13.13
C ARG A 22 0.99 -10.42 13.81
N HIS A 23 -0.13 -9.88 14.26
CA HIS A 23 -1.19 -10.65 14.90
C HIS A 23 -1.83 -11.67 13.94
N PHE A 24 -2.01 -11.30 12.67
CA PHE A 24 -2.51 -12.22 11.64
C PHE A 24 -1.48 -13.24 11.14
N GLY A 25 -0.20 -13.09 11.48
CA GLY A 25 0.85 -14.03 11.05
C GLY A 25 1.12 -14.02 9.55
N VAL A 26 0.88 -12.91 8.86
CA VAL A 26 1.10 -12.82 7.41
C VAL A 26 2.60 -12.84 7.10
N ILE A 27 3.01 -13.76 6.23
CA ILE A 27 4.37 -13.83 5.67
C ILE A 27 4.29 -13.47 4.18
N GLY A 28 4.91 -12.35 3.80
CA GLY A 28 4.85 -11.82 2.44
C GLY A 28 4.45 -10.35 2.43
N GLU A 29 3.49 -9.99 1.57
CA GLU A 29 2.98 -8.63 1.44
C GLU A 29 1.47 -8.58 1.67
N CYS A 30 0.99 -7.44 2.15
CA CYS A 30 -0.41 -7.15 2.36
C CYS A 30 -0.71 -5.66 2.18
N ASN A 31 -1.97 -5.34 1.92
CA ASN A 31 -2.49 -3.98 1.92
C ASN A 31 -3.49 -3.77 3.08
N ILE A 32 -3.32 -2.70 3.84
CA ILE A 32 -4.24 -2.30 4.92
C ILE A 32 -4.85 -0.93 4.62
N GLN A 33 -6.12 -0.74 4.98
CA GLN A 33 -6.88 0.48 4.74
C GLN A 33 -7.45 1.05 6.04
N TYR A 34 -7.46 2.38 6.14
CA TYR A 34 -7.92 3.13 7.30
C TYR A 34 -8.90 4.22 6.89
N ALA A 35 -9.78 4.61 7.81
CA ALA A 35 -10.47 5.89 7.80
C ALA A 35 -10.02 6.68 9.05
N LEU A 36 -9.45 7.86 8.87
CA LEU A 36 -9.02 8.77 9.94
C LEU A 36 -9.95 9.98 9.98
N ASN A 37 -10.42 10.35 11.16
CA ASN A 37 -11.23 11.55 11.38
C ASN A 37 -10.38 12.80 11.06
N PRO A 38 -10.85 13.73 10.20
CA PRO A 38 -10.05 14.91 9.84
C PRO A 38 -9.87 15.93 10.98
N LEU A 39 -10.64 15.81 12.07
CA LEU A 39 -10.65 16.74 13.19
C LEU A 39 -10.11 16.12 14.49
N SER A 40 -9.72 14.84 14.48
CA SER A 40 -9.23 14.12 15.66
C SER A 40 -8.32 12.95 15.30
N GLU A 41 -7.73 12.31 16.31
CA GLU A 41 -6.89 11.11 16.11
C GLU A 41 -7.72 9.80 16.05
N GLU A 42 -9.05 9.91 16.02
CA GLU A 42 -9.94 8.75 15.90
C GLU A 42 -9.81 8.12 14.52
N TYR A 43 -9.54 6.81 14.47
CA TYR A 43 -9.44 6.08 13.22
C TYR A 43 -10.07 4.70 13.32
N TYR A 44 -10.46 4.19 12.16
CA TYR A 44 -11.00 2.86 11.97
C TYR A 44 -10.14 2.08 10.98
N ILE A 45 -9.93 0.80 11.26
CA ILE A 45 -9.38 -0.14 10.28
C ILE A 45 -10.53 -0.62 9.42
N ILE A 46 -10.43 -0.44 8.11
CA ILE A 46 -11.50 -0.83 7.17
C ILE A 46 -11.34 -2.28 6.75
N GLU A 47 -10.16 -2.64 6.23
CA GLU A 47 -9.86 -4.00 5.80
C GLU A 47 -8.36 -4.27 5.72
N VAL A 48 -8.01 -5.56 5.66
CA VAL A 48 -6.68 -6.06 5.31
C VAL A 48 -6.80 -7.05 4.16
N ASN A 49 -6.07 -6.80 3.09
CA ASN A 49 -5.87 -7.72 1.99
C ASN A 49 -4.52 -8.43 2.17
N ALA A 50 -4.53 -9.67 2.65
CA ALA A 50 -3.32 -10.49 2.87
C ALA A 50 -2.77 -11.10 1.56
N ARG A 51 -2.54 -10.25 0.56
CA ARG A 51 -2.00 -10.60 -0.76
C ARG A 51 -1.55 -9.35 -1.49
N LEU A 52 -0.82 -9.57 -2.59
CA LEU A 52 -0.57 -8.53 -3.59
C LEU A 52 -1.89 -7.95 -4.13
N SER A 53 -1.87 -6.64 -4.35
CA SER A 53 -3.02 -5.86 -4.77
C SER A 53 -2.66 -4.88 -5.90
N ARG A 54 -3.69 -4.28 -6.51
CA ARG A 54 -3.49 -3.15 -7.45
C ARG A 54 -2.75 -1.98 -6.77
N SER A 55 -2.95 -1.80 -5.45
CA SER A 55 -2.24 -0.81 -4.65
C SER A 55 -0.76 -1.20 -4.44
N SER A 56 -0.45 -2.48 -4.29
CA SER A 56 0.92 -2.99 -4.19
C SER A 56 1.68 -2.74 -5.51
N ALA A 57 1.06 -3.01 -6.66
CA ALA A 57 1.65 -2.71 -7.96
C ALA A 57 1.93 -1.21 -8.14
N LEU A 58 0.99 -0.36 -7.74
CA LEU A 58 1.18 1.09 -7.73
C LEU A 58 2.34 1.49 -6.82
N ALA A 59 2.38 0.98 -5.59
CA ALA A 59 3.43 1.29 -4.61
C ALA A 59 4.81 0.87 -5.12
N SER A 60 4.93 -0.28 -5.77
CA SER A 60 6.18 -0.72 -6.40
C SER A 60 6.65 0.22 -7.51
N LYS A 61 5.73 0.72 -8.34
CA LYS A 61 6.07 1.72 -9.36
C LYS A 61 6.41 3.08 -8.75
N ALA A 62 5.68 3.47 -7.70
CA ALA A 62 5.88 4.73 -7.02
C ALA A 62 7.20 4.80 -6.25
N THR A 63 7.73 3.68 -5.76
CA THR A 63 8.91 3.63 -4.90
C THR A 63 10.14 3.01 -5.54
N GLY A 64 9.97 2.30 -6.66
CA GLY A 64 11.01 1.42 -7.20
C GLY A 64 11.22 0.14 -6.39
N TYR A 65 10.51 -0.06 -5.27
CA TYR A 65 10.65 -1.24 -4.42
C TYR A 65 9.80 -2.41 -4.96
N PRO A 66 10.40 -3.54 -5.37
CA PRO A 66 9.69 -4.62 -6.06
C PRO A 66 8.96 -5.55 -5.06
N LEU A 67 7.83 -5.09 -4.52
CA LEU A 67 7.06 -5.77 -3.47
C LEU A 67 6.74 -7.23 -3.79
N ALA A 68 6.29 -7.53 -5.02
CA ALA A 68 5.97 -8.89 -5.43
C ALA A 68 7.20 -9.82 -5.42
N TYR A 69 8.36 -9.32 -5.87
CA TYR A 69 9.61 -10.08 -5.87
C TYR A 69 10.09 -10.34 -4.44
N VAL A 70 10.05 -9.32 -3.59
CA VAL A 70 10.43 -9.45 -2.17
C VAL A 70 9.49 -10.41 -1.46
N ALA A 71 8.17 -10.27 -1.63
CA ALA A 71 7.17 -11.16 -1.03
C ALA A 71 7.38 -12.63 -1.42
N ALA A 72 7.72 -12.91 -2.68
CA ALA A 72 8.05 -14.26 -3.14
C ALA A 72 9.29 -14.83 -2.44
N LYS A 73 10.33 -14.01 -2.21
CA LYS A 73 11.53 -14.42 -1.45
C LYS A 73 11.21 -14.67 0.03
N LEU A 74 10.37 -13.84 0.64
CA LEU A 74 9.89 -14.04 2.02
C LEU A 74 9.14 -15.37 2.16
N ALA A 75 8.31 -15.73 1.17
CA ALA A 75 7.60 -17.01 1.16
C ALA A 75 8.54 -18.23 1.08
N LEU A 76 9.77 -18.05 0.60
CA LEU A 76 10.85 -19.06 0.61
C LEU A 76 11.68 -19.04 1.90
N GLY A 77 11.27 -18.27 2.92
CA GLY A 77 11.98 -18.16 4.20
C GLY A 77 13.20 -17.23 4.20
N ILE A 78 13.47 -16.54 3.09
CA ILE A 78 14.58 -15.57 3.00
C ILE A 78 14.14 -14.29 3.70
N LYS A 79 14.94 -13.76 4.63
CA LYS A 79 14.56 -12.58 5.43
C LYS A 79 14.85 -11.28 4.66
N LEU A 80 14.14 -10.19 5.00
CA LEU A 80 14.34 -8.87 4.37
C LEU A 80 15.81 -8.39 4.33
N PRO A 81 16.64 -8.57 5.39
CA PRO A 81 18.04 -8.17 5.36
C PRO A 81 18.89 -8.96 4.36
N ASP A 82 18.49 -10.18 4.01
CA ASP A 82 19.23 -11.06 3.10
C ASP A 82 18.90 -10.81 1.62
N ILE A 83 17.84 -10.04 1.36
CA ILE A 83 17.41 -9.67 0.01
C ILE A 83 18.10 -8.36 -0.36
N LYS A 84 18.91 -8.35 -1.43
CA LYS A 84 19.54 -7.11 -1.92
C LYS A 84 18.52 -6.18 -2.54
N ASN A 85 18.70 -4.87 -2.32
CA ASN A 85 17.95 -3.84 -3.02
C ASN A 85 18.46 -3.73 -4.46
N SER A 86 17.60 -4.04 -5.43
CA SER A 86 17.93 -4.00 -6.86
C SER A 86 18.17 -2.59 -7.40
N VAL A 87 17.71 -1.54 -6.72
CA VAL A 87 17.86 -0.15 -7.17
C VAL A 87 19.22 0.41 -6.80
N THR A 88 19.64 0.27 -5.53
CA THR A 88 20.91 0.83 -5.04
C THR A 88 22.08 -0.15 -5.16
N GLY A 89 21.82 -1.45 -5.18
CA GLY A 89 22.85 -2.51 -5.23
C GLY A 89 23.69 -2.68 -3.95
N VAL A 90 23.69 -1.68 -3.06
CA VAL A 90 24.53 -1.63 -1.85
C VAL A 90 23.74 -1.75 -0.54
N THR A 91 22.41 -1.61 -0.59
CA THR A 91 21.53 -1.80 0.59
C THR A 91 20.69 -3.06 0.48
N THR A 92 19.97 -3.40 1.54
CA THR A 92 19.06 -4.56 1.60
C THR A 92 17.63 -4.11 1.32
N ALA A 93 16.70 -5.07 1.21
CA ALA A 93 15.27 -4.81 1.09
C ALA A 93 14.63 -4.42 2.45
N CYS A 94 15.40 -4.40 3.55
CA CYS A 94 14.90 -4.09 4.90
C CYS A 94 14.94 -2.58 5.20
N PHE A 95 14.14 -1.79 4.48
CA PHE A 95 14.04 -0.34 4.68
C PHE A 95 12.67 0.17 4.25
N GLU A 96 12.35 1.41 4.62
CA GLU A 96 11.19 2.14 4.12
C GLU A 96 11.65 3.14 3.05
N PRO A 97 11.15 3.06 1.80
CA PRO A 97 11.52 4.01 0.76
C PRO A 97 11.14 5.46 1.12
N SER A 98 12.05 6.39 0.82
CA SER A 98 11.79 7.83 0.86
C SER A 98 11.66 8.38 -0.56
N LEU A 99 10.78 9.36 -0.76
CA LEU A 99 10.42 9.90 -2.07
C LEU A 99 10.65 11.41 -2.08
N ASP A 100 11.41 11.89 -3.05
CA ASP A 100 11.66 13.30 -3.37
C ASP A 100 10.74 13.82 -4.49
N TYR A 101 9.73 13.03 -4.88
CA TYR A 101 8.71 13.37 -5.86
C TYR A 101 7.30 12.96 -5.41
N CYS A 102 6.29 13.49 -6.09
CA CYS A 102 4.90 13.11 -5.90
C CYS A 102 4.42 12.19 -7.03
N VAL A 103 3.69 11.14 -6.66
CA VAL A 103 3.06 10.20 -7.60
C VAL A 103 1.56 10.38 -7.55
N VAL A 104 0.95 10.56 -8.72
CA VAL A 104 -0.50 10.75 -8.87
C VAL A 104 -1.06 9.58 -9.67
N LYS A 105 -2.11 8.94 -9.13
CA LYS A 105 -2.90 7.92 -9.83
C LYS A 105 -4.29 8.48 -10.08
N ILE A 106 -4.70 8.48 -11.34
CA ILE A 106 -6.07 8.81 -11.76
C ILE A 106 -6.67 7.54 -12.38
N PRO A 107 -7.83 7.05 -11.92
CA PRO A 107 -8.48 5.90 -12.54
C PRO A 107 -8.97 6.26 -13.96
N ARG A 108 -9.05 5.27 -14.85
CA ARG A 108 -9.69 5.41 -16.15
C ARG A 108 -11.12 4.87 -16.07
N TRP A 109 -12.06 5.56 -16.71
CA TRP A 109 -13.44 5.09 -16.85
C TRP A 109 -13.86 5.14 -18.32
N ASP A 110 -14.58 4.11 -18.74
CA ASP A 110 -15.21 4.03 -20.07
C ASP A 110 -16.74 3.90 -19.93
N LEU A 111 -17.33 4.70 -19.04
CA LEU A 111 -18.77 4.65 -18.71
C LEU A 111 -19.69 5.03 -19.88
N SER A 112 -19.17 5.72 -20.90
CA SER A 112 -19.92 6.05 -22.11
C SER A 112 -20.36 4.80 -22.90
N LYS A 113 -19.66 3.67 -22.72
CA LYS A 113 -20.02 2.39 -23.35
C LYS A 113 -21.26 1.75 -22.73
N PHE A 114 -21.72 2.20 -21.56
CA PHE A 114 -22.78 1.55 -20.79
C PHE A 114 -23.93 2.53 -20.47
N THR A 115 -24.96 2.54 -21.32
CA THR A 115 -26.08 3.50 -21.25
C THR A 115 -26.96 3.37 -20.00
N ARG A 116 -27.05 2.17 -19.41
CA ARG A 116 -27.87 1.89 -18.21
C ARG A 116 -27.09 1.92 -16.90
N VAL A 117 -25.81 2.30 -16.93
CA VAL A 117 -24.95 2.33 -15.73
C VAL A 117 -24.86 3.76 -15.20
N SER A 118 -25.10 3.91 -13.90
CA SER A 118 -24.93 5.20 -13.22
C SER A 118 -23.47 5.68 -13.33
N LYS A 119 -23.30 6.96 -13.65
CA LYS A 119 -21.99 7.61 -13.72
C LYS A 119 -21.41 7.99 -12.35
N ASN A 120 -22.22 7.88 -11.28
CA ASN A 120 -21.77 8.19 -9.92
C ASN A 120 -20.77 7.14 -9.42
N ILE A 121 -19.74 7.58 -8.72
CA ILE A 121 -18.75 6.71 -8.07
C ILE A 121 -19.19 6.37 -6.64
N GLY A 122 -18.72 5.25 -6.12
CA GLY A 122 -19.00 4.78 -4.77
C GLY A 122 -18.01 3.70 -4.34
N SER A 123 -18.37 2.89 -3.33
CA SER A 123 -17.52 1.80 -2.83
C SER A 123 -17.29 0.69 -3.87
N SER A 124 -18.26 0.46 -4.76
CA SER A 124 -18.13 -0.50 -5.85
C SER A 124 -17.34 0.10 -7.02
N MET A 125 -16.28 -0.59 -7.45
CA MET A 125 -15.42 -0.15 -8.54
C MET A 125 -16.13 -0.13 -9.89
N LYS A 126 -15.87 0.92 -10.68
CA LYS A 126 -16.34 1.06 -12.07
C LYS A 126 -15.23 1.43 -13.07
N SER A 127 -14.02 1.66 -12.57
CA SER A 127 -12.89 1.99 -13.43
C SER A 127 -12.37 0.75 -14.15
N VAL A 128 -11.83 0.97 -15.36
CA VAL A 128 -11.20 -0.04 -16.20
C VAL A 128 -9.68 0.09 -16.14
#